data_AF-A0ABD5S4S8-F1
#
_entry.id   AF-A0ABD5S4S8-F1
#
_cell.length_a   1.000
_cell.length_b   1.000
_cell.length_c   1.000
_cell.angle_alpha   90.00
_cell.angle_beta   90.00
_cell.angle_gamma   90.00
#
_symmetry.space_group_name_H-M   'P 1'
#
loop_
_entity.id
_entity.type
_entity.pdbx_description
1 polymer ?
#
loop_
_entity_poly.entity_id
_entity_poly.type
_entity_poly.pdbx_seq_one_letter_code
_entity_poly.pdbx_strand_id
1 'polypeptide(L)' 'MPTASNGDASLYYEREGDGETVAFVGDAGYGAWQWGWQHAAVAGPYESLVI' A
#
# COMPACT_ATOMS: atom_id res chain seq x y z
N MET A 1 2.77 7.98 -10.03
CA MET A 1 2.05 8.33 -8.79
C MET A 1 0.57 8.04 -9.02
N PRO A 2 0.16 6.79 -8.81
CA PRO A 2 -1.23 6.41 -9.05
C PRO A 2 -2.10 6.90 -7.89
N THR A 3 -3.37 7.18 -8.21
CA THR A 3 -4.39 7.55 -7.24
C THR A 3 -5.66 6.76 -7.53
N ALA A 4 -6.43 6.46 -6.49
CA ALA A 4 -7.76 5.90 -6.58
C ALA A 4 -8.77 6.88 -5.96
N SER A 5 -9.97 6.96 -6.54
CA SER A 5 -11.01 7.87 -6.06
C SER A 5 -12.25 7.11 -5.63
N ASN A 6 -12.85 7.54 -4.52
CA ASN A 6 -14.12 7.04 -4.01
C ASN A 6 -14.93 8.20 -3.42
N GLY A 7 -15.96 8.63 -4.15
CA GLY A 7 -16.69 9.86 -3.84
C GLY A 7 -15.75 11.07 -3.85
N ASP A 8 -15.72 11.79 -2.73
CA ASP A 8 -14.89 12.99 -2.58
C ASP A 8 -13.46 12.68 -2.08
N ALA A 9 -13.14 11.40 -1.82
CA ALA A 9 -11.81 10.98 -1.40
C ALA A 9 -10.95 10.60 -2.60
N SER A 10 -9.71 11.09 -2.62
CA SER A 10 -8.65 10.65 -3.54
C SER A 10 -7.46 10.20 -2.72
N LEU A 11 -7.06 8.95 -2.91
CA LEU A 11 -5.99 8.30 -2.17
C LEU A 11 -4.82 8.00 -3.10
N TYR A 12 -3.64 8.42 -2.68
CA TYR A 12 -2.39 7.95 -3.26
C TYR A 12 -2.17 6.49 -2.88
N TYR A 13 -1.52 5.73 -3.75
CA TYR A 13 -1.02 4.42 -3.38
C TYR A 13 0.28 4.09 -4.12
N GLU A 14 1.02 3.13 -3.59
CA GLU A 14 2.08 2.42 -4.31
C GLU A 14 1.76 0.95 -4.36
N ARG A 15 2.21 0.29 -5.43
CA ARG A 15 2.12 -1.16 -5.56
C ARG A 15 3.39 -1.76 -6.11
N GLU A 16 3.73 -2.95 -5.65
CA GLU A 16 4.89 -3.70 -6.12
C GLU A 16 4.59 -5.20 -6.16
N GLY A 17 4.95 -5.85 -7.28
CA GLY A 17 4.68 -7.27 -7.51
C GLY A 17 3.41 -7.53 -8.33
N ASP A 18 3.19 -8.80 -8.68
CA ASP A 18 2.07 -9.26 -9.52
C ASP A 18 1.34 -10.48 -8.91
N GLY A 19 1.57 -10.76 -7.63
CA GLY A 19 0.95 -11.86 -6.88
C GLY A 19 -0.44 -11.52 -6.33
N GLU A 20 -0.93 -12.35 -5.40
CA GLU A 20 -2.16 -12.01 -4.65
C GLU A 20 -1.94 -10.73 -3.83
N THR A 21 -2.90 -9.81 -3.84
CA THR A 21 -2.74 -8.47 -3.27
C THR A 21 -2.87 -8.47 -1.74
N VAL A 22 -1.93 -7.81 -1.07
CA VAL A 22 -1.97 -7.50 0.36
C VAL A 22 -1.98 -5.99 0.55
N ALA A 23 -3.07 -5.47 1.13
CA ALA A 23 -3.25 -4.05 1.40
C ALA A 23 -2.71 -3.65 2.78
N PHE A 24 -1.83 -2.66 2.81
CA PHE A 24 -1.30 -2.04 4.01
C PHE A 24 -2.09 -0.77 4.32
N VAL A 25 -2.93 -0.82 5.36
CA VAL A 25 -3.79 0.31 5.78
C VAL A 25 -3.22 0.90 7.06
N GLY A 26 -2.65 2.11 6.96
CA GLY A 26 -2.03 2.80 8.09
C GLY A 26 -3.03 3.34 9.11
N ASP A 27 -2.54 3.57 10.33
CA ASP A 27 -3.29 4.30 11.36
C ASP A 27 -3.24 5.81 11.09
N ALA A 28 -4.24 6.53 11.60
CA ALA A 28 -4.30 7.98 11.43
C ALA A 28 -3.04 8.68 11.98
N GLY A 29 -2.42 9.52 11.15
CA GLY A 29 -1.19 10.26 11.50
C GLY A 29 0.12 9.52 11.18
N TYR A 30 0.04 8.27 10.70
CA TYR A 30 1.19 7.52 10.20
C TYR A 30 1.22 7.53 8.67
N GLY A 31 2.39 7.21 8.10
CA GLY A 31 2.57 7.09 6.65
C GLY A 31 3.25 5.77 6.28
N ALA A 32 3.48 5.55 4.99
CA ALA A 32 4.04 4.30 4.43
C ALA A 32 5.29 3.76 5.14
N TRP A 33 6.10 4.65 5.76
CA TRP A 33 7.28 4.29 6.55
C TRP A 33 7.01 3.31 7.70
N GLN A 34 5.77 3.23 8.22
CA GLN A 34 5.41 2.30 9.29
C GLN A 34 5.57 0.82 8.90
N TRP A 35 5.58 0.53 7.59
CA TRP A 35 5.60 -0.82 7.04
C TRP A 35 6.99 -1.30 6.62
N GLY A 36 8.06 -0.57 6.95
CA GLY A 36 9.39 -0.80 6.38
C GLY A 36 9.87 -2.26 6.42
N TRP A 37 9.61 -3.00 7.50
CA TRP A 37 10.01 -4.41 7.61
C TRP A 37 8.96 -5.39 7.09
N GLN A 38 7.66 -5.12 7.27
CA GLN A 38 6.59 -5.98 6.72
C GLN A 38 6.56 -5.93 5.19
N HIS A 39 6.76 -4.75 4.60
CA HIS A 39 6.77 -4.56 3.16
C HIS A 39 7.82 -5.46 2.49
N ALA A 40 9.02 -5.55 3.08
CA ALA A 40 10.10 -6.39 2.55
C ALA A 40 9.80 -7.90 2.57
N ALA A 41 8.92 -8.36 3.47
CA ALA A 41 8.50 -9.76 3.53
C ALA A 41 7.33 -10.08 2.57
N VAL A 42 6.53 -9.07 2.20
CA VAL A 42 5.34 -9.21 1.37
C VAL A 42 5.65 -8.94 -0.10
N ALA A 43 6.36 -7.86 -0.40
CA ALA A 43 6.70 -7.49 -1.77
C ALA A 43 7.58 -8.58 -2.43
N GLY A 44 7.14 -9.06 -3.59
CA GLY A 44 7.76 -10.16 -4.32
C GLY A 44 6.90 -11.42 -4.32
N PRO A 45 6.74 -12.13 -3.18
CA PRO A 45 5.79 -13.24 -3.07
C PRO A 45 4.32 -12.83 -3.31
N TYR A 46 3.97 -11.60 -2.96
CA TYR A 46 2.64 -10.99 -3.11
C TYR A 46 2.74 -9.64 -3.85
N GLU A 47 1.62 -9.14 -4.35
CA GLU A 47 1.51 -7.72 -4.73
C GLU A 47 1.31 -6.91 -3.43
N SER A 48 2.26 -6.07 -3.06
CA SER A 48 2.06 -5.09 -1.99
C SER A 48 1.21 -3.93 -2.52
N LEU A 49 0.27 -3.45 -1.70
CA LEU A 49 -0.50 -2.22 -1.96
C LEU A 49 -0.43 -1.32 -0.72
N VAL A 50 0.26 -0.20 -0.80
CA VAL A 50 0.45 0.75 0.32
C VAL A 50 -0.33 2.02 0.04
N ILE A 51 -1.20 2.41 0.98
CA ILE A 51 -2.07 3.60 0.91
C ILE A 51 -1.60 4.65 1.91
#